data_AF-A0A449A3B3-F1
#
_entry.id   AF-A0A449A3B3-F1
#
_cell.length_a   1.000
_cell.length_b   1.000
_cell.length_c   1.000
_cell.angle_alpha   90.00
_cell.angle_beta   90.00
_cell.angle_gamma   90.00
#
_symmetry.space_group_name_H-M   'P 1'
#
loop_
_entity.id
_entity.type
_entity.pdbx_description
1 polymer ?
#
loop_
_entity_poly.entity_id
_entity_poly.type
_entity_poly.pdbx_seq_one_letter_code
_entity_poly.pdbx_strand_id
1 'polypeptide(L)'
;MGTRVYTLCNYCNDEHIYMIGLVGEIFIIDQFLRIWKTKQKNFFQRENFDNDFVSFIKENKVFDGVSESEIQTQLDVVYKFVNGFFNPREKELLTKNILLSHQVEITPVVNSDLEESKREVANIPILKLEFLNEKPYIREYSRNVLYLQYNETLKAFICPRSLQFNAVVIRNEEA
;
A
#
# COMPACT_ATOMS: atom_id res chain seq x y z
N MET A 1 10.85 1.66 -4.34
CA MET A 1 10.61 0.54 -5.27
C MET A 1 10.19 -0.63 -4.41
N GLY A 2 9.07 -1.27 -4.74
CA GLY A 2 8.59 -2.45 -4.04
C GLY A 2 9.39 -3.68 -4.45
N THR A 3 9.32 -4.73 -3.63
CA THR A 3 9.97 -6.01 -3.94
C THR A 3 9.02 -7.15 -3.64
N ARG A 4 8.91 -8.08 -4.59
CA ARG A 4 8.26 -9.36 -4.40
C ARG A 4 9.32 -10.41 -4.11
N VAL A 5 9.28 -10.97 -2.91
CA VAL A 5 10.24 -11.95 -2.42
C VAL A 5 9.57 -13.32 -2.39
N TYR A 6 10.13 -14.27 -3.14
CA TYR A 6 9.67 -15.65 -3.17
C TYR A 6 10.57 -16.47 -2.26
N THR A 7 9.95 -17.26 -1.39
CA THR A 7 10.66 -18.09 -0.41
C THR A 7 10.19 -19.52 -0.45
N LEU A 8 11.03 -20.46 -0.02
CA LEU A 8 10.65 -21.84 0.30
C LEU A 8 10.83 -22.04 1.80
N CYS A 9 9.80 -22.56 2.46
CA CYS A 9 9.82 -22.77 3.90
C CYS A 9 10.36 -24.14 4.26
N ASN A 10 11.42 -24.19 5.07
CA ASN A 10 12.02 -25.44 5.56
C ASN A 10 11.15 -26.16 6.61
N TYR A 11 10.11 -25.50 7.14
CA TYR A 11 9.20 -26.08 8.12
C TYR A 11 8.00 -26.75 7.46
N CYS A 12 7.30 -26.03 6.58
CA CYS A 12 6.09 -26.54 5.94
C CYS A 12 6.27 -27.00 4.49
N ASN A 13 7.48 -26.88 3.94
CA ASN A 13 7.82 -27.24 2.55
C ASN A 13 6.99 -26.54 1.47
N ASP A 14 6.41 -25.37 1.79
CA ASP A 14 5.60 -24.58 0.88
C ASP A 14 6.34 -23.32 0.42
N GLU A 15 5.97 -22.85 -0.77
CA GLU A 15 6.38 -21.54 -1.28
C GLU A 15 5.47 -20.43 -0.75
N HIS A 16 6.07 -19.28 -0.45
CA HIS A 16 5.37 -18.09 0.00
C HIS A 16 5.87 -16.84 -0.74
N ILE A 17 4.98 -15.86 -0.90
CA ILE A 17 5.26 -14.59 -1.56
C ILE A 17 5.07 -13.46 -0.55
N TYR A 18 6.16 -12.74 -0.28
CA TYR A 18 6.18 -11.56 0.59
C TYR A 18 6.35 -10.32 -0.29
N MET A 19 5.44 -9.37 -0.18
CA MET A 19 5.54 -8.09 -0.87
C MET A 19 5.90 -7.01 0.14
N ILE A 20 6.94 -6.22 -0.16
CA ILE A 20 7.43 -5.18 0.75
C ILE A 20 7.66 -3.89 -0.02
N GLY A 21 7.28 -2.77 0.59
CA GLY A 21 7.54 -1.43 0.05
C GLY A 21 6.44 -0.94 -0.89
N LEU A 22 6.77 0.08 -1.68
CA LEU A 22 5.84 0.70 -2.62
C LEU A 22 5.73 -0.12 -3.91
N VAL A 23 4.71 -0.99 -4.01
CA VAL A 23 4.41 -1.80 -5.20
C VAL A 23 3.44 -1.07 -6.14
N GLY A 24 3.35 -1.53 -7.39
CA GLY A 24 2.51 -0.87 -8.42
C GLY A 24 1.04 -0.64 -8.02
N GLU A 25 0.46 -1.56 -7.23
CA GLU A 25 -0.95 -1.51 -6.81
C GLU A 25 -1.28 -0.31 -5.89
N ILE A 26 -0.33 0.11 -5.05
CA ILE A 26 -0.51 1.24 -4.11
C ILE A 26 0.20 2.50 -4.58
N PHE A 27 0.93 2.45 -5.69
CA PHE A 27 1.61 3.60 -6.28
C PHE A 27 0.66 4.77 -6.52
N ILE A 28 -0.55 4.48 -7.00
CA ILE A 28 -1.57 5.51 -7.26
C ILE A 28 -2.02 6.24 -5.98
N ILE A 29 -2.01 5.56 -4.83
CA ILE A 29 -2.30 6.17 -3.53
C ILE A 29 -1.16 7.12 -3.13
N ASP A 30 0.10 6.72 -3.34
CA ASP A 30 1.25 7.59 -3.10
C ASP A 30 1.16 8.87 -3.95
N GLN A 31 0.85 8.74 -5.25
CA GLN A 31 0.67 9.91 -6.14
C GLN A 31 -0.50 10.79 -5.70
N PHE A 32 -1.63 10.20 -5.34
CA PHE A 32 -2.79 10.92 -4.81
C PHE A 32 -2.42 11.76 -3.58
N LEU A 33 -1.70 11.19 -2.62
CA LEU A 33 -1.26 11.89 -1.42
C LEU A 33 -0.20 12.97 -1.70
N ARG A 34 0.68 12.78 -2.70
CA ARG A 34 1.62 13.83 -3.16
C ARG A 34 0.89 15.06 -3.69
N ILE A 35 -0.16 14.84 -4.49
CA ILE A 35 -0.97 15.94 -5.04
C ILE A 35 -1.76 16.60 -3.90
N TRP A 36 -2.34 15.82 -2.99
CA TRP A 36 -2.99 16.33 -1.78
C TRP A 36 -2.07 17.25 -0.98
N LYS A 37 -0.85 16.80 -0.69
CA LYS A 37 0.19 17.56 0.02
C LYS A 37 0.54 18.88 -0.67
N THR A 38 0.45 18.94 -2.00
CA THR A 38 0.84 20.12 -2.77
C THR A 38 -0.30 21.11 -2.93
N LYS A 39 -1.52 20.61 -3.17
CA LYS A 39 -2.69 21.44 -3.48
C LYS A 39 -3.55 21.77 -2.26
N GLN A 40 -3.52 20.92 -1.22
CA GLN A 40 -4.29 21.04 0.02
C GLN A 40 -5.80 21.24 -0.22
N LYS A 41 -6.35 20.50 -1.20
CA LYS A 41 -7.76 20.51 -1.57
C LYS A 41 -8.42 19.17 -1.27
N ASN A 42 -9.73 19.19 -1.09
CA ASN A 42 -10.50 17.96 -0.90
C ASN A 42 -10.68 17.18 -2.21
N PHE A 43 -9.80 16.21 -2.47
CA PHE A 43 -9.88 15.34 -3.64
C PHE A 43 -10.85 14.16 -3.51
N PHE A 44 -11.58 14.05 -2.40
CA PHE A 44 -12.76 13.17 -2.32
C PHE A 44 -14.02 13.82 -2.92
N GLN A 45 -13.91 15.08 -3.37
CA GLN A 45 -14.89 15.70 -4.25
C GLN A 45 -14.43 15.52 -5.68
N ARG A 46 -15.30 14.93 -6.51
CA ARG A 46 -14.97 14.52 -7.87
C ARG A 46 -14.45 15.67 -8.74
N GLU A 47 -15.06 16.84 -8.62
CA GLU A 47 -14.65 18.04 -9.36
C GLU A 47 -13.19 18.45 -9.09
N ASN A 48 -12.77 18.45 -7.82
CA ASN A 48 -11.38 18.76 -7.46
C ASN A 48 -10.43 17.69 -8.00
N PHE A 49 -10.83 16.42 -7.94
CA PHE A 49 -10.05 15.31 -8.49
C PHE A 49 -9.85 15.46 -9.99
N ASP A 50 -10.93 15.62 -10.76
CA ASP A 50 -10.85 15.72 -12.22
C ASP A 50 -10.04 16.95 -12.68
N ASN A 51 -10.16 18.09 -12.00
CA ASN A 51 -9.45 19.31 -12.41
C ASN A 51 -7.93 19.24 -12.14
N ASP A 52 -7.53 18.85 -10.93
CA ASP A 52 -6.12 18.93 -10.52
C ASP A 52 -5.35 17.61 -10.74
N PHE A 53 -5.99 16.45 -10.61
CA PHE A 53 -5.33 15.16 -10.80
C PHE A 53 -5.07 14.88 -12.29
N VAL A 54 -6.04 15.18 -13.16
CA VAL A 54 -5.88 15.00 -14.61
C VAL A 54 -4.81 15.93 -15.17
N SER A 55 -4.76 17.18 -14.69
CA SER A 55 -3.72 18.13 -15.06
C SER A 55 -2.34 17.60 -14.69
N PHE A 56 -2.18 17.08 -13.47
CA PHE A 56 -0.93 16.44 -13.03
C PHE A 56 -0.54 15.25 -13.91
N ILE A 57 -1.49 14.36 -14.22
CA ILE A 57 -1.27 13.18 -15.06
C ILE A 57 -0.85 13.57 -16.49
N LYS A 58 -1.49 14.57 -17.09
CA LYS A 58 -1.15 15.11 -18.42
C LYS A 58 0.23 15.76 -18.44
N GLU A 59 0.56 16.56 -17.42
CA GLU A 59 1.87 17.20 -17.27
C GLU A 59 3.01 16.17 -17.15
N ASN A 60 2.73 15.01 -16.56
CA ASN A 60 3.69 13.92 -16.39
C ASN A 60 3.67 12.88 -17.54
N LYS A 61 2.93 13.15 -18.62
CA LYS A 61 2.88 12.28 -19.83
C LYS A 61 2.51 10.82 -19.55
N VAL A 62 1.74 10.57 -18.49
CA VAL A 62 1.38 9.21 -18.06
C VAL A 62 0.47 8.52 -19.09
N PHE A 63 -0.27 9.30 -19.89
CA PHE A 63 -1.23 8.81 -20.88
C PHE A 63 -0.94 9.30 -22.31
N ASP A 64 0.32 9.57 -22.65
CA ASP A 64 0.69 9.93 -24.02
C ASP A 64 0.25 8.81 -24.99
N GLY A 65 -0.56 9.16 -25.98
CA GLY A 65 -1.08 8.22 -26.99
C GLY A 65 -2.36 7.46 -26.61
N VAL A 66 -2.97 7.75 -25.46
CA VAL A 66 -4.25 7.16 -25.02
C VAL A 66 -5.42 8.09 -25.39
N SER A 67 -6.56 7.53 -25.79
CA SER A 67 -7.73 8.35 -26.16
C SER A 67 -8.38 9.02 -24.93
N GLU A 68 -9.08 10.13 -25.14
CA GLU A 68 -9.74 10.87 -24.05
C GLU A 68 -10.80 10.02 -23.32
N SER A 69 -11.52 9.14 -24.05
CA SER A 69 -12.49 8.22 -23.45
C SER A 69 -11.85 7.14 -22.58
N GLU A 70 -10.67 6.64 -22.98
CA GLU A 70 -9.90 5.68 -22.18
C GLU A 70 -9.32 6.35 -20.93
N ILE A 71 -8.82 7.58 -21.07
CA ILE A 71 -8.36 8.38 -19.93
C ILE A 71 -9.49 8.56 -18.92
N GLN A 72 -10.69 8.95 -19.36
CA GLN A 72 -11.83 9.15 -18.46
C GLN A 72 -12.22 7.86 -17.73
N THR A 73 -12.22 6.73 -18.45
CA THR A 73 -12.51 5.41 -17.86
C THR A 73 -11.47 5.04 -16.81
N GLN A 74 -10.19 5.29 -17.07
CA GLN A 74 -9.12 5.01 -16.12
C GLN A 74 -9.21 5.92 -14.89
N LEU A 75 -9.57 7.21 -15.07
CA LEU A 75 -9.78 8.14 -13.97
C LEU A 75 -10.95 7.71 -13.08
N ASP A 76 -12.04 7.18 -13.65
CA ASP A 76 -13.14 6.62 -12.87
C ASP A 76 -12.70 5.44 -12.00
N VAL A 77 -11.88 4.54 -12.57
CA VAL A 77 -11.32 3.40 -11.83
C VAL A 77 -10.42 3.87 -10.71
N VAL A 78 -9.51 4.82 -10.98
CA VAL A 78 -8.62 5.40 -9.97
C VAL A 78 -9.41 6.09 -8.87
N TYR A 79 -10.40 6.92 -9.23
CA TYR A 79 -11.21 7.64 -8.25
C TYR A 79 -11.97 6.69 -7.33
N LYS A 80 -12.56 5.61 -7.88
CA LYS A 80 -13.21 4.56 -7.09
C LYS A 80 -12.23 3.83 -6.19
N PHE A 81 -11.06 3.46 -6.71
CA PHE A 81 -10.02 2.78 -5.95
C PHE A 81 -9.53 3.63 -4.76
N VAL A 82 -9.17 4.89 -5.02
CA VAL A 82 -8.77 5.86 -3.98
C VAL A 82 -9.87 6.01 -2.94
N ASN A 83 -11.13 6.19 -3.37
CA ASN A 83 -12.25 6.31 -2.43
C ASN A 83 -12.51 5.04 -1.61
N GLY A 84 -12.23 3.86 -2.16
CA GLY A 84 -12.34 2.58 -1.44
C GLY A 84 -11.16 2.30 -0.51
N PHE A 85 -9.97 2.85 -0.81
CA PHE A 85 -8.75 2.61 -0.03
C PHE A 85 -8.78 3.30 1.34
N PHE A 86 -9.28 4.55 1.41
CA PHE A 86 -9.31 5.32 2.65
C PHE A 86 -10.58 5.03 3.46
N ASN A 87 -10.41 4.76 4.75
CA ASN A 87 -11.53 4.63 5.68
C ASN A 87 -12.13 6.02 6.04
N PRO A 88 -13.33 6.09 6.63
CA PRO A 88 -13.97 7.38 6.95
C PRO A 88 -13.13 8.32 7.82
N ARG A 89 -12.39 7.78 8.81
CA ARG A 89 -11.52 8.56 9.68
C ARG A 89 -10.34 9.16 8.92
N GLU A 90 -9.75 8.40 8.00
CA GLU A 90 -8.66 8.88 7.15
C GLU A 90 -9.13 9.99 6.21
N LYS A 91 -10.32 9.83 5.62
CA LYS A 91 -10.92 10.88 4.79
C LYS A 91 -11.16 12.16 5.57
N GLU A 92 -11.65 12.04 6.80
CA GLU A 92 -11.86 13.17 7.70
C GLU A 92 -10.55 13.88 8.03
N LEU A 93 -9.51 13.13 8.42
CA LEU A 93 -8.20 13.68 8.75
C LEU A 93 -7.59 14.44 7.57
N LEU A 94 -7.63 13.87 6.37
CA LEU A 94 -7.13 14.50 5.15
C LEU A 94 -7.90 15.77 4.79
N THR A 95 -9.22 15.78 5.01
CA THR A 95 -10.08 16.93 4.67
C THR A 95 -9.95 18.09 5.65
N LYS A 96 -9.68 17.80 6.93
CA LYS A 96 -9.65 18.83 7.99
C LYS A 96 -8.26 19.42 8.25
N ASN A 97 -7.20 18.72 7.88
CA ASN A 97 -5.84 19.06 8.28
C ASN A 97 -4.91 19.26 7.09
N ILE A 98 -3.86 20.05 7.28
CA ILE A 98 -2.82 20.27 6.28
C ILE A 98 -1.85 19.09 6.32
N LEU A 99 -1.80 18.31 5.24
CA LEU A 99 -0.90 17.16 5.11
C LEU A 99 0.53 17.65 4.85
N LEU A 100 1.49 17.27 5.70
CA LEU A 100 2.91 17.63 5.60
C LEU A 100 3.75 16.54 4.95
N SER A 101 3.46 15.28 5.26
CA SER A 101 4.17 14.13 4.72
C SER A 101 3.29 12.87 4.78
N HIS A 102 3.67 11.86 4.01
CA HIS A 102 2.99 10.57 4.02
C HIS A 102 3.96 9.44 3.71
N GLN A 103 3.61 8.23 4.14
CA GLN A 103 4.26 6.98 3.77
C GLN A 103 3.17 5.95 3.44
N VAL A 104 3.31 5.30 2.28
CA VAL A 104 2.44 4.20 1.86
C VAL A 104 3.33 3.05 1.37
N GLU A 105 3.17 1.88 1.97
CA GLU A 105 3.93 0.68 1.63
C GLU A 105 3.11 -0.58 1.87
N ILE A 106 3.37 -1.64 1.12
CA ILE A 106 2.87 -2.97 1.42
C ILE A 106 3.81 -3.62 2.43
N THR A 107 3.23 -4.37 3.37
CA THR A 107 3.98 -5.19 4.33
C THR A 107 3.30 -6.55 4.46
N PRO A 108 4.08 -7.65 4.51
CA PRO A 108 3.53 -8.98 4.67
C PRO A 108 3.13 -9.22 6.13
N VAL A 109 1.99 -9.85 6.32
CA VAL A 109 1.41 -10.17 7.63
C VAL A 109 0.77 -11.55 7.63
N VAL A 110 0.43 -12.02 8.82
CA VAL A 110 -0.36 -13.23 9.04
C VAL A 110 -1.39 -12.98 10.13
N ASN A 111 -2.56 -13.62 10.03
CA ASN A 111 -3.51 -13.66 11.13
C ASN A 111 -3.13 -14.80 12.11
N SER A 112 -2.64 -14.45 13.29
CA SER A 112 -2.16 -15.41 14.29
C SER A 112 -3.25 -16.23 14.96
N ASP A 113 -4.51 -15.77 14.91
CA ASP A 113 -5.65 -16.48 15.50
C ASP A 113 -6.06 -17.72 14.69
N LEU A 114 -5.67 -17.76 13.42
CA LEU A 114 -5.96 -18.93 12.60
C LEU A 114 -5.12 -20.12 13.07
N GLU A 115 -5.68 -21.32 12.93
CA GLU A 115 -4.94 -22.56 13.10
C GLU A 115 -3.71 -22.57 12.18
N GLU A 116 -2.62 -23.17 12.64
CA GLU A 116 -1.32 -23.18 11.95
C GLU A 116 -1.41 -23.54 10.46
N SER A 117 -2.21 -24.55 10.12
CA SER A 117 -2.39 -25.03 8.74
C SER A 117 -3.15 -24.05 7.83
N LYS A 118 -3.91 -23.11 8.41
CA LYS A 118 -4.73 -22.10 7.71
C LYS A 118 -4.08 -20.74 7.63
N ARG A 119 -2.90 -20.56 8.23
CA ARG A 119 -2.17 -19.30 8.21
C ARG A 119 -1.49 -19.11 6.85
N GLU A 120 -1.82 -18.00 6.21
CA GLU A 120 -1.26 -17.60 4.91
C GLU A 120 -0.68 -16.19 4.98
N VAL A 121 0.27 -15.90 4.10
CA VAL A 121 0.80 -14.54 3.94
C VAL A 121 -0.29 -13.67 3.32
N ALA A 122 -0.67 -12.61 4.02
CA ALA A 122 -1.44 -11.51 3.45
C ALA A 122 -0.53 -10.30 3.29
N ASN A 123 -0.69 -9.56 2.20
CA ASN A 123 0.10 -8.36 1.92
C ASN A 123 -0.81 -7.15 2.08
N ILE A 124 -0.57 -6.33 3.11
CA ILE A 124 -1.48 -5.23 3.49
C ILE A 124 -0.82 -3.86 3.38
N PRO A 125 -1.58 -2.79 3.09
CA PRO A 125 -1.04 -1.45 2.94
C PRO A 125 -0.89 -0.68 4.25
N ILE A 126 0.34 -0.45 4.69
CA ILE A 126 0.64 0.46 5.80
C ILE A 126 0.57 1.90 5.29
N LEU A 127 -0.23 2.71 5.98
CA LEU A 127 -0.42 4.13 5.71
C LEU A 127 -0.01 4.93 6.94
N LYS A 128 0.91 5.88 6.75
CA LYS A 128 1.25 6.89 7.74
C LYS A 128 1.01 8.29 7.16
N LEU A 129 0.39 9.16 7.94
CA LEU A 129 0.07 10.53 7.55
C LEU A 129 0.57 11.47 8.65
N GLU A 130 1.34 12.49 8.26
CA GLU A 130 1.79 13.55 9.15
C GLU A 130 1.09 14.86 8.79
N PHE A 131 0.51 15.51 9.78
CA PHE A 131 -0.31 16.70 9.62
C PHE A 131 0.25 17.87 10.43
N LEU A 132 -0.03 19.09 10.01
CA LEU A 132 0.37 20.29 10.76
C LEU A 132 -0.39 20.35 12.09
N ASN A 133 0.36 20.49 13.20
CA ASN A 133 -0.16 20.61 14.58
C ASN A 133 -1.01 19.44 15.08
N GLU A 134 -0.94 18.29 14.42
CA GLU A 134 -1.69 17.09 14.76
C GLU A 134 -0.76 15.92 15.04
N LYS A 135 -1.25 14.92 15.77
CA LYS A 135 -0.46 13.69 15.99
C LYS A 135 -0.35 12.90 14.67
N PRO A 136 0.80 12.27 14.38
CA PRO A 136 0.92 11.37 13.25
C PRO A 136 -0.15 10.28 13.31
N TYR A 137 -0.82 10.05 12.19
CA TYR A 137 -1.74 8.95 12.01
C TYR A 137 -1.00 7.77 11.41
N ILE A 138 -1.20 6.58 11.99
CA ILE A 138 -0.74 5.31 11.45
C ILE A 138 -1.98 4.42 11.34
N ARG A 139 -2.21 3.82 10.18
CA ARG A 139 -3.31 2.87 9.99
C ARG A 139 -3.08 1.65 10.86
N GLU A 140 -4.06 1.37 11.71
CA GLU A 140 -4.06 0.23 12.61
C GLU A 140 -4.82 -0.94 11.99
N TYR A 141 -4.31 -2.15 12.25
CA TYR A 141 -4.92 -3.41 11.90
C TYR A 141 -5.30 -4.19 13.16
N SER A 142 -6.16 -5.21 13.03
CA SER A 142 -6.59 -6.04 14.14
C SER A 142 -5.41 -6.56 14.97
N ARG A 143 -5.59 -6.73 16.28
CA ARG A 143 -4.53 -7.15 17.22
C ARG A 143 -3.85 -8.50 16.87
N ASN A 144 -4.52 -9.31 16.07
CA ASN A 144 -4.09 -10.65 15.70
C ASN A 144 -3.33 -10.67 14.37
N VAL A 145 -3.08 -9.49 13.78
CA VAL A 145 -2.20 -9.31 12.62
C VAL A 145 -0.76 -9.22 13.12
N LEU A 146 0.05 -10.20 12.76
CA LEU A 146 1.49 -10.20 13.03
C LEU A 146 2.26 -9.88 11.75
N TYR A 147 3.25 -9.00 11.87
CA TYR A 147 4.15 -8.63 10.77
C TYR A 147 5.19 -9.72 10.53
N LEU A 148 5.29 -10.17 9.28
CA LEU A 148 6.25 -11.20 8.88
C LEU A 148 7.60 -10.54 8.56
N GLN A 149 8.48 -10.52 9.55
CA GLN A 149 9.77 -9.84 9.46
C GLN A 149 10.78 -10.63 8.63
N TYR A 150 11.74 -9.90 8.07
CA TYR A 150 12.93 -10.46 7.43
C TYR A 150 14.12 -10.44 8.39
N ASN A 151 14.90 -11.52 8.39
CA ASN A 151 16.17 -11.58 9.10
C ASN A 151 17.33 -11.61 8.09
N GLU A 152 18.14 -10.55 8.09
CA GLU A 152 19.29 -10.39 7.19
C GLU A 152 20.35 -11.48 7.37
N THR A 153 20.59 -11.94 8.60
CA THR A 153 21.62 -12.94 8.89
C THR A 153 21.22 -14.32 8.38
N LEU A 154 19.97 -14.69 8.60
CA LEU A 154 19.41 -15.97 8.16
C LEU A 154 18.97 -15.96 6.69
N LYS A 155 18.89 -14.77 6.07
CA LYS A 155 18.28 -14.54 4.76
C LYS A 155 16.92 -15.21 4.63
N ALA A 156 16.10 -15.05 5.67
CA ALA A 156 14.83 -15.74 5.81
C ALA A 156 13.74 -14.82 6.38
N PHE A 157 12.51 -15.05 5.96
CA PHE A 157 11.30 -14.47 6.53
C PHE A 157 10.72 -15.36 7.63
N ILE A 158 9.92 -14.74 8.49
CA ILE A 158 9.00 -15.47 9.35
C ILE A 158 7.99 -16.24 8.48
N CYS A 159 7.95 -17.56 8.61
CA CYS A 159 6.95 -18.40 7.97
C CYS A 159 5.57 -18.17 8.61
N PRO A 160 4.48 -18.04 7.81
CA PRO A 160 3.14 -17.80 8.35
C PRO A 160 2.63 -18.95 9.22
N ARG A 161 3.06 -20.19 8.96
CA ARG A 161 2.65 -21.36 9.76
C ARG A 161 3.36 -21.41 11.10
N SER A 162 4.69 -21.58 11.07
CA SER A 162 5.52 -21.76 12.28
C SER A 162 5.75 -20.49 13.10
N LEU A 163 5.53 -19.30 12.51
CA LEU A 163 5.87 -17.99 13.12
C LEU A 163 7.35 -17.86 13.51
N GLN A 164 8.22 -18.59 12.82
CA GLN A 164 9.67 -18.57 12.99
C GLN A 164 10.37 -18.32 11.66
N PHE A 165 11.65 -17.93 11.70
CA PHE A 165 12.49 -17.64 10.52
C PHE A 165 12.86 -18.90 9.74
N ASN A 166 11.88 -19.49 9.05
CA ASN A 166 12.02 -20.74 8.30
C ASN A 166 11.81 -20.57 6.79
N ALA A 167 11.33 -19.40 6.33
CA ALA A 167 11.04 -19.13 4.93
C ALA A 167 12.25 -18.50 4.22
N VAL A 168 13.09 -19.32 3.60
CA VAL A 168 14.37 -18.88 2.99
C VAL A 168 14.14 -18.27 1.61
N VAL A 169 14.80 -17.14 1.33
CA VAL A 169 14.67 -16.43 0.04
C VAL A 169 15.24 -17.27 -1.11
N ILE A 170 14.43 -17.49 -2.15
CA ILE A 170 14.84 -18.17 -3.39
C ILE A 170 15.12 -17.14 -4.50
N ARG A 171 14.21 -16.16 -4.66
CA ARG A 171 14.34 -15.11 -5.68
C ARG A 171 13.62 -13.84 -5.25
N ASN A 172 14.08 -12.72 -5.80
CA ASN A 172 13.48 -11.41 -5.65
C ASN A 172 13.14 -10.84 -7.03
N GLU A 173 12.00 -10.18 -7.12
CA GLU A 173 11.54 -9.47 -8.32
C GLU A 173 11.12 -8.05 -7.93
N GLU A 174 11.28 -7.11 -8.86
CA GLU A 174 10.67 -5.78 -8.71
C GLU A 174 9.14 -5.91 -8.76
N ALA A 175 8.45 -5.16 -7.89
CA ALA A 175 7.01 -5.25 -7.68
C ALA A 175 6.29 -3.91 -7.87
#